data_AF-A0A954JWV4-F1
#
_entry.id   AF-A0A954JWV4-F1
#
_cell.length_a   1.000
_cell.length_b   1.000
_cell.length_c   1.000
_cell.angle_alpha   90.00
_cell.angle_beta   90.00
_cell.angle_gamma   90.00
#
_symmetry.space_group_name_H-M   'P 1'
#
loop_
_entity.id
_entity.type
_entity.pdbx_description
1 polymer ?
#
loop_
_entity_poly.entity_id
_entity_poly.type
_entity_poly.pdbx_seq_one_letter_code
_entity_poly.pdbx_strand_id
1 'polypeptide(L)'
;MLELERLSFGVGDRFGHQARAQLAAFSMLAEQGVQVVPVWNKSNREHTFVGSEPQSVFDAAQTAVNDLQWTERWHVDADHIRLDTVDRFVPCSDFFTIDVADSIGQQASDAETAAFVARHPELSGALRLPGLTEPFETTRGDVERVVSKYLLAVQEAGKIYRHIAAAKGEGNFIAEVSMDETDQPQSPPELLIILAMLADEKVRLQTIAPKFTGRFNKGVDYVGDLTQFAREFSDDLAVIAFAVRQYRLPANLKLSVHSGSDKFSLYPIIRQALARTGAGLHIKTAGTTWLEELIGLAEAGGEGLILAKEIYKYAREHVAE
;
A
#
# COMPACT_ATOMS: atom_id res chain seq x y z
N MET A 1 17.62 -10.73 -6.71
CA MET A 1 16.75 -9.56 -6.62
C MET A 1 15.54 -9.96 -5.81
N LEU A 2 15.19 -9.18 -4.79
CA LEU A 2 14.03 -9.41 -3.96
C LEU A 2 12.77 -9.04 -4.75
N GLU A 3 11.87 -10.00 -4.90
CA GLU A 3 10.62 -9.85 -5.67
C GLU A 3 9.46 -10.32 -4.80
N LEU A 4 8.52 -9.41 -4.53
CA LEU A 4 7.31 -9.68 -3.78
C LEU A 4 6.36 -10.59 -4.58
N GLU A 5 5.78 -11.58 -3.90
CA GLU A 5 4.88 -12.59 -4.46
C GLU A 5 3.64 -11.96 -5.09
N ARG A 6 2.96 -12.68 -6.00
CA ARG A 6 1.74 -12.19 -6.65
C ARG A 6 0.70 -11.70 -5.64
N LEU A 7 0.44 -12.47 -4.58
CA LEU A 7 -0.50 -12.11 -3.52
C LEU A 7 0.26 -11.91 -2.22
N SER A 8 0.08 -10.76 -1.60
CA SER A 8 0.73 -10.39 -0.34
C SER A 8 -0.25 -9.68 0.57
N PHE A 9 -0.12 -9.86 1.87
CA PHE A 9 -1.07 -9.30 2.84
C PHE A 9 -0.30 -8.68 4.01
N GLY A 10 -0.46 -7.35 4.16
CA GLY A 10 -0.01 -6.56 5.28
C GLY A 10 -0.79 -6.95 6.54
N VAL A 11 -0.09 -7.45 7.56
CA VAL A 11 -0.65 -7.93 8.83
C VAL A 11 -0.09 -7.14 10.00
N GLY A 12 -0.46 -5.87 10.07
CA GLY A 12 0.04 -4.99 11.11
C GLY A 12 -0.33 -5.47 12.51
N ASP A 13 0.66 -5.40 13.40
CA ASP A 13 0.56 -5.84 14.79
C ASP A 13 1.10 -4.72 15.69
N ARG A 14 0.17 -4.01 16.34
CA ARG A 14 0.52 -2.84 17.14
C ARG A 14 1.25 -3.20 18.42
N PHE A 15 1.01 -4.37 19.00
CA PHE A 15 1.57 -4.76 20.30
C PHE A 15 2.61 -5.88 20.19
N GLY A 16 2.77 -6.49 19.01
CA GLY A 16 3.78 -7.53 18.77
C GLY A 16 3.40 -8.87 19.40
N HIS A 17 2.10 -9.12 19.58
CA HIS A 17 1.59 -10.32 20.25
C HIS A 17 0.86 -11.29 19.30
N GLN A 18 0.60 -10.87 18.05
CA GLN A 18 -0.27 -11.60 17.12
C GLN A 18 0.48 -12.32 16.00
N ALA A 19 1.79 -12.10 15.84
CA ALA A 19 2.58 -12.70 14.76
C ALA A 19 2.36 -14.22 14.60
N ARG A 20 2.31 -14.98 15.70
CA ARG A 20 2.06 -16.43 15.65
C ARG A 20 0.64 -16.77 15.15
N ALA A 21 -0.38 -16.08 15.64
CA ALA A 21 -1.76 -16.31 15.22
C ALA A 21 -1.99 -15.88 13.76
N GLN A 22 -1.42 -14.73 13.38
CA GLN A 22 -1.44 -14.24 12.00
C GLN A 22 -0.78 -15.26 11.06
N LEU A 23 0.42 -15.74 11.36
CA LEU A 23 1.13 -16.72 10.53
C LEU A 23 0.42 -18.08 10.45
N ALA A 24 -0.25 -18.51 11.52
CA ALA A 24 -1.13 -19.67 11.48
C ALA A 24 -2.26 -19.52 10.44
N ALA A 25 -2.84 -18.33 10.27
CA ALA A 25 -3.84 -18.09 9.24
C ALA A 25 -3.28 -18.26 7.81
N PHE A 26 -2.03 -17.86 7.55
CA PHE A 26 -1.37 -18.11 6.26
C PHE A 26 -1.07 -19.59 6.04
N SER A 27 -0.75 -20.33 7.10
CA SER A 27 -0.60 -21.80 7.03
C SER A 27 -1.90 -22.46 6.62
N MET A 28 -3.04 -22.05 7.20
CA MET A 28 -4.37 -22.53 6.82
C MET A 28 -4.74 -22.18 5.36
N LEU A 29 -4.31 -21.02 4.85
CA LEU A 29 -4.50 -20.66 3.44
C LEU A 29 -3.65 -21.53 2.52
N ALA A 30 -2.39 -21.78 2.89
CA ALA A 30 -1.48 -22.63 2.13
C ALA A 30 -1.97 -24.08 2.05
N GLU A 31 -2.54 -24.62 3.13
CA GLU A 31 -3.21 -25.94 3.17
C GLU A 31 -4.41 -26.03 2.20
N GLN A 32 -5.06 -24.89 1.93
CA GLN A 32 -6.13 -24.78 0.93
C GLN A 32 -5.59 -24.53 -0.50
N GLY A 33 -4.27 -24.55 -0.69
CA GLY A 33 -3.61 -24.31 -1.97
C GLY A 33 -3.53 -22.83 -2.37
N VAL A 34 -3.80 -21.90 -1.45
CA VAL A 34 -3.75 -20.45 -1.70
C VAL A 34 -2.46 -19.88 -1.11
N GLN A 35 -1.54 -19.52 -2.00
CA GLN A 35 -0.25 -18.91 -1.63
C GLN A 35 -0.40 -17.40 -1.48
N VAL A 36 -0.17 -16.89 -0.27
CA VAL A 36 -0.15 -15.46 0.07
C VAL A 36 1.02 -15.23 1.02
N VAL A 37 1.87 -14.23 0.73
CA VAL A 37 2.98 -13.88 1.61
C VAL A 37 2.52 -12.95 2.74
N PRO A 38 2.85 -13.23 4.02
CA PRO A 38 2.64 -12.29 5.11
C PRO A 38 3.67 -11.17 5.06
N VAL A 39 3.20 -9.93 5.24
CA VAL A 39 4.03 -8.73 5.35
C VAL A 39 3.69 -8.07 6.68
N TRP A 40 4.56 -8.12 7.69
CA TRP A 40 4.30 -7.41 8.94
C TRP A 40 4.60 -5.93 8.75
N ASN A 41 3.57 -5.08 8.78
CA ASN A 41 3.70 -3.64 8.57
C ASN A 41 3.42 -2.86 9.87
N LYS A 42 4.18 -1.80 10.11
CA LYS A 42 3.89 -0.85 11.19
C LYS A 42 4.47 0.52 10.89
N SER A 43 3.65 1.55 11.04
CA SER A 43 4.07 2.91 10.74
C SER A 43 4.92 3.53 11.86
N ASN A 44 5.76 4.51 11.52
CA ASN A 44 6.52 5.27 12.54
C ASN A 44 5.59 5.96 13.56
N ARG A 45 4.39 6.39 13.13
CA ARG A 45 3.35 6.94 13.99
C ARG A 45 2.87 5.91 15.02
N GLU A 46 2.61 4.68 14.60
CA GLU A 46 2.19 3.59 15.50
C GLU A 46 3.29 3.19 16.46
N HIS A 47 4.55 3.16 16.02
CA HIS A 47 5.69 2.96 16.91
C HIS A 47 5.75 4.01 18.01
N THR A 48 5.58 5.29 17.65
CA THR A 48 5.58 6.41 18.59
C THR A 48 4.43 6.33 19.59
N PHE A 49 3.21 6.04 19.13
CA PHE A 49 2.04 5.92 20.01
C PHE A 49 2.12 4.75 20.99
N VAL A 50 2.63 3.61 20.54
CA VAL A 50 2.77 2.41 21.40
C VAL A 50 4.01 2.48 22.29
N GLY A 51 5.02 3.26 21.90
CA GLY A 51 6.33 3.25 22.55
C GLY A 51 7.16 2.01 22.21
N SER A 52 7.11 1.58 20.94
CA SER A 52 7.83 0.40 20.43
C SER A 52 8.86 0.79 19.37
N GLU A 53 9.78 -0.12 19.05
CA GLU A 53 10.87 0.09 18.08
C GLU A 53 10.66 -0.74 16.81
N PRO A 54 11.09 -0.28 15.61
CA PRO A 54 10.96 -1.05 14.36
C PRO A 54 11.46 -2.50 14.46
N GLN A 55 12.57 -2.71 15.15
CA GLN A 55 13.16 -4.04 15.37
C GLN A 55 12.19 -5.02 16.06
N SER A 56 11.28 -4.54 16.91
CA SER A 56 10.37 -5.43 17.64
C SER A 56 9.39 -6.15 16.71
N VAL A 57 9.04 -5.55 15.56
CA VAL A 57 8.16 -6.17 14.56
C VAL A 57 8.90 -7.32 13.88
N PHE A 58 10.15 -7.11 13.48
CA PHE A 58 11.00 -8.16 12.93
C PHE A 58 11.21 -9.30 13.92
N ASP A 59 11.52 -8.99 15.18
CA ASP A 59 11.77 -10.02 16.21
C ASP A 59 10.52 -10.88 16.47
N ALA A 60 9.33 -10.26 16.52
CA ALA A 60 8.06 -10.97 16.68
C ALA A 60 7.74 -11.88 15.47
N ALA A 61 7.91 -11.36 14.25
CA ALA A 61 7.73 -12.13 13.02
C ALA A 61 8.71 -13.31 12.94
N GLN A 62 9.99 -13.06 13.20
CA GLN A 62 11.04 -14.07 13.17
C GLN A 62 10.81 -15.18 14.21
N THR A 63 10.35 -14.80 15.41
CA THR A 63 9.96 -15.77 16.46
C THR A 63 8.80 -16.64 15.99
N ALA A 64 7.73 -16.03 15.44
CA ALA A 64 6.58 -16.78 14.92
C ALA A 64 6.97 -17.74 13.78
N VAL A 65 7.82 -17.30 12.85
CA VAL A 65 8.35 -18.11 11.75
C VAL A 65 9.11 -19.32 12.28
N ASN A 66 9.97 -19.15 13.28
CA ASN A 66 10.72 -20.23 13.89
C ASN A 66 9.82 -21.21 14.64
N ASP A 67 8.89 -20.70 15.45
CA ASP A 67 7.98 -21.49 16.28
C ASP A 67 7.02 -22.35 15.45
N LEU A 68 6.56 -21.82 14.31
CA LEU A 68 5.66 -22.52 13.38
C LEU A 68 6.39 -23.25 12.25
N GLN A 69 7.73 -23.22 12.25
CA GLN A 69 8.57 -23.84 11.22
C GLN A 69 8.18 -23.41 9.79
N TRP A 70 7.83 -22.14 9.62
CA TRP A 70 7.42 -21.58 8.34
C TRP A 70 8.60 -21.49 7.38
N THR A 71 8.49 -22.10 6.20
CA THR A 71 9.58 -22.19 5.21
C THR A 71 9.41 -21.27 4.01
N GLU A 72 8.22 -20.69 3.84
CA GLU A 72 7.96 -19.75 2.75
C GLU A 72 8.48 -18.35 3.11
N ARG A 73 8.44 -17.44 2.13
CA ARG A 73 8.85 -16.05 2.35
C ARG A 73 7.90 -15.33 3.30
N TRP A 74 8.42 -14.24 3.86
CA TRP A 74 7.73 -13.28 4.70
C TRP A 74 8.55 -11.98 4.68
N HIS A 75 7.91 -10.86 4.98
CA HIS A 75 8.52 -9.53 4.90
C HIS A 75 8.17 -8.67 6.11
N VAL A 76 8.96 -7.64 6.33
CA VAL A 76 8.68 -6.57 7.30
C VAL A 76 8.67 -5.24 6.56
N ASP A 77 7.52 -4.57 6.63
CA ASP A 77 7.26 -3.31 5.95
C ASP A 77 7.43 -2.11 6.89
N ALA A 78 8.33 -1.21 6.47
CA ALA A 78 8.46 0.13 6.99
C ALA A 78 7.33 1.00 6.42
N ASP A 79 6.20 1.00 7.13
CA ASP A 79 4.95 1.58 6.63
C ASP A 79 4.95 3.11 6.77
N HIS A 80 4.42 3.81 5.77
CA HIS A 80 4.34 5.28 5.71
C HIS A 80 5.63 6.01 6.13
N ILE A 81 6.77 5.62 5.55
CA ILE A 81 8.04 6.28 5.79
C ILE A 81 8.22 7.55 4.96
N ARG A 82 9.02 8.45 5.52
CA ARG A 82 9.57 9.65 4.87
C ARG A 82 11.08 9.68 5.06
N LEU A 83 11.75 10.65 4.45
CA LEU A 83 13.21 10.78 4.55
C LEU A 83 13.70 10.95 6.00
N ASP A 84 12.92 11.60 6.86
CA ASP A 84 13.24 11.82 8.27
C ASP A 84 13.01 10.60 9.17
N THR A 85 12.25 9.60 8.72
CA THR A 85 11.87 8.43 9.53
C THR A 85 12.49 7.11 9.06
N VAL A 86 12.87 7.00 7.78
CA VAL A 86 13.28 5.74 7.13
C VAL A 86 14.49 5.06 7.78
N ASP A 87 15.48 5.81 8.26
CA ASP A 87 16.78 5.27 8.71
C ASP A 87 16.65 4.21 9.80
N ARG A 88 15.65 4.35 10.68
CA ARG A 88 15.41 3.43 11.79
C ARG A 88 14.88 2.07 11.35
N PHE A 89 14.29 2.00 10.16
CA PHE A 89 13.72 0.78 9.59
C PHE A 89 14.69 0.03 8.69
N VAL A 90 15.70 0.71 8.11
CA VAL A 90 16.66 0.12 7.17
C VAL A 90 17.29 -1.20 7.66
N PRO A 91 17.65 -1.37 8.95
CA PRO A 91 18.24 -2.62 9.44
C PRO A 91 17.27 -3.80 9.54
N CYS A 92 15.98 -3.55 9.78
CA CYS A 92 15.00 -4.58 10.16
C CYS A 92 13.86 -4.79 9.15
N SER A 93 13.75 -3.93 8.13
CA SER A 93 12.72 -3.99 7.09
C SER A 93 13.31 -4.31 5.73
N ASP A 94 12.58 -5.06 4.91
CA ASP A 94 12.90 -5.36 3.52
C ASP A 94 11.83 -4.89 2.54
N PHE A 95 10.69 -4.45 3.05
CA PHE A 95 9.63 -3.72 2.34
C PHE A 95 9.59 -2.28 2.88
N PHE A 96 9.49 -1.30 1.98
CA PHE A 96 9.39 0.12 2.32
C PHE A 96 8.23 0.79 1.60
N THR A 97 7.27 1.32 2.37
CA THR A 97 6.19 2.17 1.85
C THR A 97 6.53 3.63 1.98
N ILE A 98 6.89 4.21 0.85
CA ILE A 98 7.27 5.61 0.72
C ILE A 98 6.00 6.45 0.64
N ASP A 99 5.73 7.22 1.69
CA ASP A 99 4.63 8.16 1.76
C ASP A 99 5.04 9.49 1.13
N VAL A 100 4.23 9.98 0.20
CA VAL A 100 4.43 11.26 -0.49
C VAL A 100 3.22 12.17 -0.42
N ALA A 101 2.23 11.88 0.44
CA ALA A 101 0.99 12.64 0.53
C ALA A 101 1.21 14.14 0.79
N ASP A 102 2.16 14.48 1.67
CA ASP A 102 2.50 15.88 2.03
C ASP A 102 3.01 16.71 0.84
N SER A 103 3.58 16.06 -0.18
CA SER A 103 4.12 16.72 -1.37
C SER A 103 3.12 16.81 -2.53
N ILE A 104 1.98 16.14 -2.43
CA ILE A 104 0.97 16.16 -3.50
C ILE A 104 0.24 17.50 -3.51
N GLY A 105 0.13 18.11 -4.70
CA GLY A 105 -0.48 19.42 -4.89
C GLY A 105 0.49 20.59 -4.74
N GLN A 106 1.73 20.34 -4.30
CA GLN A 106 2.80 21.32 -4.35
C GLN A 106 3.28 21.46 -5.81
N GLN A 107 3.28 22.70 -6.32
CA GLN A 107 3.54 22.96 -7.73
C GLN A 107 5.00 22.68 -8.10
N ALA A 108 5.20 21.73 -9.02
CA ALA A 108 6.49 21.51 -9.67
C ALA A 108 6.84 22.66 -10.63
N SER A 109 8.10 22.80 -11.02
CA SER A 109 8.46 23.91 -11.92
C SER A 109 7.82 23.75 -13.31
N ASP A 110 7.35 24.85 -13.89
CA ASP A 110 6.74 24.86 -15.23
C ASP A 110 7.69 24.26 -16.29
N ALA A 111 9.01 24.44 -16.11
CA ALA A 111 10.03 23.87 -16.97
C ALA A 111 10.08 22.34 -16.89
N GLU A 112 10.02 21.76 -15.70
CA GLU A 112 9.99 20.31 -15.51
C GLU A 112 8.68 19.71 -16.01
N THR A 113 7.56 20.38 -15.77
CA THR A 113 6.25 19.98 -16.31
C THR A 113 6.28 19.95 -17.83
N ALA A 114 6.72 21.04 -18.48
CA ALA A 114 6.82 21.11 -19.93
C ALA A 114 7.77 20.05 -20.50
N ALA A 115 8.89 19.78 -19.82
CA ALA A 115 9.85 18.76 -20.21
C ALA A 115 9.25 17.34 -20.13
N PHE A 116 8.48 17.03 -19.09
CA PHE A 116 7.79 15.74 -18.98
C PHE A 116 6.77 15.57 -20.11
N VAL A 117 5.91 16.57 -20.33
CA VAL A 117 4.88 16.49 -21.39
C VAL A 117 5.51 16.35 -22.78
N ALA A 118 6.68 16.96 -23.02
CA ALA A 118 7.42 16.78 -24.26
C ALA A 118 8.03 15.37 -24.41
N ARG A 119 8.43 14.71 -23.31
CA ARG A 119 8.94 13.33 -23.33
C ARG A 119 7.84 12.28 -23.52
N HIS A 120 6.63 12.58 -23.08
CA HIS A 120 5.49 11.66 -23.10
C HIS A 120 4.32 12.13 -23.96
N PRO A 121 4.51 12.39 -25.27
CA PRO A 121 3.41 12.79 -26.15
C PRO A 121 2.33 11.71 -26.27
N GLU A 122 2.65 10.45 -26.00
CA GLU A 122 1.71 9.32 -26.02
C GLU A 122 0.67 9.37 -24.90
N LEU A 123 0.87 10.18 -23.86
CA LEU A 123 -0.09 10.38 -22.77
C LEU A 123 -1.19 11.40 -23.12
N SER A 124 -1.18 11.94 -24.34
CA SER A 124 -2.20 12.87 -24.85
C SER A 124 -2.93 12.27 -26.07
N GLY A 125 -4.25 12.31 -26.03
CA GLY A 125 -5.15 11.81 -27.06
C GLY A 125 -6.02 10.65 -26.55
N ALA A 126 -6.52 9.87 -27.50
CA ALA A 126 -7.33 8.68 -27.23
C ALA A 126 -6.43 7.49 -26.82
N LEU A 127 -6.37 7.20 -25.53
CA LEU A 127 -5.57 6.11 -24.96
C LEU A 127 -6.37 4.80 -24.96
N ARG A 128 -5.98 3.87 -25.81
CA ARG A 128 -6.62 2.55 -25.95
C ARG A 128 -5.72 1.47 -25.35
N LEU A 129 -5.83 1.26 -24.05
CA LEU A 129 -5.05 0.23 -23.35
C LEU A 129 -5.85 -1.09 -23.32
N PRO A 130 -5.20 -2.26 -23.53
CA PRO A 130 -5.87 -3.54 -23.41
C PRO A 130 -6.46 -3.73 -22.01
N GLY A 131 -7.75 -4.07 -21.93
CA GLY A 131 -8.45 -4.35 -20.67
C GLY A 131 -9.20 -3.17 -20.06
N LEU A 132 -9.11 -1.96 -20.63
CA LEU A 132 -9.95 -0.84 -20.23
C LEU A 132 -11.41 -1.09 -20.53
N THR A 133 -12.26 -0.55 -19.66
CA THR A 133 -13.70 -0.49 -19.85
C THR A 133 -14.05 0.44 -21.02
N GLU A 134 -13.42 1.62 -21.07
CA GLU A 134 -13.54 2.60 -22.14
C GLU A 134 -12.19 3.27 -22.40
N PRO A 135 -11.89 3.71 -23.64
CA PRO A 135 -10.68 4.50 -23.91
C PRO A 135 -10.64 5.79 -23.07
N PHE A 136 -9.46 6.17 -22.59
CA PHE A 136 -9.30 7.48 -21.96
C PHE A 136 -9.12 8.55 -23.03
N GLU A 137 -9.85 9.65 -22.91
CA GLU A 137 -9.60 10.86 -23.69
C GLU A 137 -8.84 11.84 -22.81
N THR A 138 -7.56 12.05 -23.12
CA THR A 138 -6.67 12.92 -22.34
C THR A 138 -6.17 14.05 -23.22
N THR A 139 -6.21 15.28 -22.74
CA THR A 139 -5.61 16.41 -23.44
C THR A 139 -4.22 16.69 -22.90
N ARG A 140 -3.41 17.43 -23.67
CA ARG A 140 -2.13 17.95 -23.18
C ARG A 140 -2.29 18.72 -21.85
N GLY A 141 -3.35 19.51 -21.73
CA GLY A 141 -3.65 20.26 -20.49
C GLY A 141 -3.99 19.35 -19.31
N ASP A 142 -4.63 18.21 -19.54
CA ASP A 142 -4.86 17.21 -18.48
C ASP A 142 -3.54 16.63 -17.99
N VAL A 143 -2.63 16.28 -18.90
CA VAL A 143 -1.28 15.80 -18.54
C VAL A 143 -0.53 16.87 -17.75
N GLU A 144 -0.51 18.12 -18.21
CA GLU A 144 0.16 19.23 -17.52
C GLU A 144 -0.40 19.45 -16.11
N ARG A 145 -1.73 19.36 -15.93
CA ARG A 145 -2.39 19.46 -14.62
C ARG A 145 -1.96 18.34 -13.67
N VAL A 146 -1.93 17.10 -14.16
CA VAL A 146 -1.55 15.93 -13.36
C VAL A 146 -0.08 16.00 -12.97
N VAL A 147 0.79 16.33 -13.92
CA VAL A 147 2.23 16.50 -13.66
C VAL A 147 2.48 17.61 -12.67
N SER A 148 1.85 18.77 -12.83
CA SER A 148 1.96 19.88 -11.87
C SER A 148 1.52 19.51 -10.46
N LYS A 149 0.58 18.56 -10.33
CA LYS A 149 0.06 18.08 -9.05
C LYS A 149 0.94 17.02 -8.38
N TYR A 150 1.53 16.09 -9.15
CA TYR A 150 2.18 14.90 -8.58
C TYR A 150 3.69 14.81 -8.81
N LEU A 151 4.29 15.64 -9.69
CA LEU A 151 5.70 15.48 -10.05
C LEU A 151 6.63 15.68 -8.84
N LEU A 152 6.38 16.66 -7.97
CA LEU A 152 7.20 16.85 -6.77
C LEU A 152 7.14 15.65 -5.83
N ALA A 153 5.94 15.09 -5.62
CA ALA A 153 5.74 13.89 -4.82
C ALA A 153 6.50 12.69 -5.41
N VAL A 154 6.47 12.53 -6.73
CA VAL A 154 7.24 11.47 -7.41
C VAL A 154 8.75 11.69 -7.28
N GLN A 155 9.24 12.93 -7.38
CA GLN A 155 10.65 13.25 -7.14
C GLN A 155 11.08 12.96 -5.70
N GLU A 156 10.21 13.22 -4.72
CA GLU A 156 10.44 12.85 -3.32
C GLU A 156 10.50 11.33 -3.14
N ALA A 157 9.56 10.58 -3.74
CA ALA A 157 9.64 9.13 -3.77
C ALA A 157 10.97 8.64 -4.35
N GLY A 158 11.43 9.25 -5.45
CA GLY A 158 12.75 8.98 -6.04
C GLY A 158 13.91 9.24 -5.08
N LYS A 159 13.87 10.34 -4.31
CA LYS A 159 14.91 10.67 -3.32
C LYS A 159 14.96 9.62 -2.21
N ILE A 160 13.82 9.26 -1.62
CA ILE A 160 13.73 8.27 -0.55
C ILE A 160 14.14 6.88 -1.07
N TYR A 161 13.68 6.50 -2.27
CA TYR A 161 14.07 5.26 -2.92
C TYR A 161 15.60 5.15 -3.08
N ARG A 162 16.25 6.20 -3.60
CA ARG A 162 17.71 6.25 -3.78
C ARG A 162 18.46 6.19 -2.45
N HIS A 163 17.91 6.81 -1.40
CA HIS A 163 18.46 6.73 -0.04
C HIS A 163 18.44 5.29 0.50
N ILE A 164 17.31 4.58 0.38
CA ILE A 164 17.20 3.17 0.77
C ILE A 164 18.14 2.30 -0.07
N ALA A 165 18.19 2.53 -1.39
CA ALA A 165 19.05 1.80 -2.31
C ALA A 165 20.54 1.99 -2.01
N ALA A 166 20.95 3.18 -1.53
CA ALA A 166 22.32 3.42 -1.11
C ALA A 166 22.71 2.57 0.11
N ALA A 167 21.76 2.29 1.01
CA ALA A 167 22.00 1.49 2.21
C ALA A 167 21.86 -0.03 1.97
N LYS A 168 20.84 -0.47 1.21
CA LYS A 168 20.50 -1.89 1.02
C LYS A 168 20.99 -2.50 -0.29
N GLY A 169 21.35 -1.66 -1.26
CA GLY A 169 21.59 -2.05 -2.65
C GLY A 169 20.30 -2.10 -3.48
N GLU A 170 20.38 -1.65 -4.72
CA GLU A 170 19.26 -1.68 -5.66
C GLU A 170 18.78 -3.12 -5.90
N GLY A 171 17.47 -3.34 -5.81
CA GLY A 171 16.86 -4.66 -6.01
C GLY A 171 17.00 -5.63 -4.83
N ASN A 172 17.46 -5.16 -3.66
CA ASN A 172 17.49 -5.94 -2.41
C ASN A 172 16.38 -5.54 -1.42
N PHE A 173 15.42 -4.73 -1.87
CA PHE A 173 14.26 -4.32 -1.09
C PHE A 173 13.03 -4.18 -2.01
N ILE A 174 11.86 -4.24 -1.40
CA ILE A 174 10.56 -4.01 -2.04
C ILE A 174 10.21 -2.54 -1.82
N ALA A 175 9.87 -1.84 -2.90
CA ALA A 175 9.46 -0.44 -2.86
C ALA A 175 7.98 -0.31 -3.20
N GLU A 176 7.26 0.34 -2.30
CA GLU A 176 5.91 0.84 -2.51
C GLU A 176 5.94 2.38 -2.51
N VAL A 177 5.12 3.00 -3.34
CA VAL A 177 4.81 4.43 -3.25
C VAL A 177 3.34 4.57 -2.88
N SER A 178 3.07 5.29 -1.79
CA SER A 178 1.73 5.55 -1.27
C SER A 178 1.27 6.96 -1.56
N MET A 179 0.03 7.08 -2.06
CA MET A 179 -0.66 8.33 -2.35
C MET A 179 -2.12 8.28 -1.83
N ASP A 180 -2.42 7.35 -0.92
CA ASP A 180 -3.77 7.06 -0.44
C ASP A 180 -4.29 8.11 0.57
N GLU A 181 -3.37 8.75 1.31
CA GLU A 181 -3.66 9.80 2.30
C GLU A 181 -3.86 11.20 1.68
N THR A 182 -4.24 11.31 0.40
CA THR A 182 -4.59 12.59 -0.25
C THR A 182 -6.06 12.97 -0.09
N ASP A 183 -6.44 14.21 -0.40
CA ASP A 183 -7.86 14.61 -0.36
C ASP A 183 -8.68 14.04 -1.52
N GLN A 184 -8.08 14.00 -2.72
CA GLN A 184 -8.76 13.61 -3.95
C GLN A 184 -8.26 12.25 -4.44
N PRO A 185 -9.17 11.37 -4.90
CA PRO A 185 -8.79 10.09 -5.48
C PRO A 185 -8.00 10.28 -6.78
N GLN A 186 -7.11 9.34 -7.08
CA GLN A 186 -6.48 9.27 -8.40
C GLN A 186 -7.38 8.48 -9.35
N SER A 187 -7.68 9.05 -10.51
CA SER A 187 -8.36 8.32 -11.57
C SER A 187 -7.38 7.42 -12.33
N PRO A 188 -7.85 6.38 -13.04
CA PRO A 188 -6.98 5.51 -13.86
C PRO A 188 -6.03 6.27 -14.84
N PRO A 189 -6.45 7.31 -15.59
CA PRO A 189 -5.51 8.08 -16.42
C PRO A 189 -4.49 8.88 -15.59
N GLU A 190 -4.85 9.37 -14.39
CA GLU A 190 -3.87 10.01 -13.49
C GLU A 190 -2.84 8.98 -13.01
N LEU A 191 -3.28 7.77 -12.64
CA LEU A 191 -2.41 6.67 -12.26
C LEU A 191 -1.40 6.33 -13.37
N LEU A 192 -1.84 6.29 -14.63
CA LEU A 192 -0.95 6.04 -15.77
C LEU A 192 0.18 7.09 -15.86
N ILE A 193 -0.17 8.38 -15.74
CA ILE A 193 0.79 9.49 -15.79
C ILE A 193 1.74 9.43 -14.59
N ILE A 194 1.25 9.09 -13.40
CA ILE A 194 2.05 8.89 -12.19
C ILE A 194 3.08 7.76 -12.39
N LEU A 195 2.66 6.63 -12.96
CA LEU A 195 3.56 5.50 -13.23
C LEU A 195 4.64 5.86 -14.26
N ALA A 196 4.31 6.67 -15.27
CA ALA A 196 5.30 7.19 -16.21
C ALA A 196 6.32 8.11 -15.50
N MET A 197 5.88 9.01 -14.62
CA MET A 197 6.78 9.85 -13.81
C MET A 197 7.68 9.00 -12.89
N LEU A 198 7.14 7.96 -12.25
CA LEU A 198 7.91 7.06 -11.37
C LEU A 198 8.96 6.26 -12.14
N ALA A 199 8.65 5.86 -13.39
CA ALA A 199 9.61 5.25 -14.29
C ALA A 199 10.73 6.22 -14.68
N ASP A 200 10.40 7.48 -15.00
CA ASP A 200 11.38 8.55 -15.28
C ASP A 200 12.31 8.81 -14.09
N GLU A 201 11.78 8.78 -12.86
CA GLU A 201 12.55 8.86 -11.60
C GLU A 201 13.34 7.59 -11.26
N LYS A 202 13.21 6.54 -12.09
CA LYS A 202 13.87 5.23 -11.93
C LYS A 202 13.54 4.56 -10.60
N VAL A 203 12.32 4.75 -10.10
CA VAL A 203 11.84 4.03 -8.93
C VAL A 203 11.47 2.61 -9.36
N ARG A 204 12.17 1.60 -8.82
CA ARG A 204 11.88 0.18 -9.08
C ARG A 204 10.67 -0.30 -8.28
N LEU A 205 9.50 0.23 -8.64
CA LEU A 205 8.24 0.07 -7.94
C LEU A 205 7.67 -1.36 -8.04
N GLN A 206 7.41 -2.01 -6.91
CA GLN A 206 6.75 -3.33 -6.88
C GLN A 206 5.29 -3.24 -6.42
N THR A 207 4.91 -2.21 -5.67
CA THR A 207 3.51 -1.91 -5.37
C THR A 207 3.23 -0.42 -5.43
N ILE A 208 1.98 -0.04 -5.71
CA ILE A 208 1.52 1.35 -5.66
C ILE A 208 0.17 1.41 -4.95
N ALA A 209 0.03 2.35 -4.03
CA ALA A 209 -1.20 2.57 -3.27
C ALA A 209 -1.83 3.91 -3.66
N PRO A 210 -2.71 3.93 -4.68
CA PRO A 210 -3.49 5.13 -4.97
C PRO A 210 -4.62 5.30 -3.95
N LYS A 211 -5.11 6.53 -3.82
CA LYS A 211 -6.41 6.81 -3.23
C LYS A 211 -7.52 6.44 -4.22
N PHE A 212 -8.28 5.40 -3.88
CA PHE A 212 -9.47 5.00 -4.63
C PHE A 212 -10.66 5.94 -4.38
N THR A 213 -11.57 6.02 -5.35
CA THR A 213 -12.88 6.68 -5.17
C THR A 213 -13.68 6.04 -4.04
N GLY A 214 -14.51 6.84 -3.36
CA GLY A 214 -15.27 6.44 -2.19
C GLY A 214 -14.50 6.65 -0.89
N ARG A 215 -14.92 5.99 0.18
CA ARG A 215 -14.28 6.13 1.50
C ARG A 215 -13.85 4.78 2.07
N PHE A 216 -12.58 4.72 2.43
CA PHE A 216 -11.92 3.57 3.07
C PHE A 216 -11.70 3.85 4.56
N ASN A 217 -12.79 4.02 5.31
CA ASN A 217 -12.71 4.32 6.74
C ASN A 217 -12.12 3.12 7.52
N LYS A 218 -11.36 3.40 8.59
CA LYS A 218 -10.76 2.37 9.43
C LYS A 218 -11.84 1.61 10.22
N GLY A 219 -11.74 0.27 10.28
CA GLY A 219 -12.62 -0.59 11.08
C GLY A 219 -14.04 -0.79 10.56
N VAL A 220 -14.37 -0.31 9.35
CA VAL A 220 -15.69 -0.44 8.74
C VAL A 220 -15.61 -0.76 7.24
N ASP A 221 -16.74 -1.20 6.67
CA ASP A 221 -16.84 -1.48 5.23
C ASP A 221 -16.75 -0.21 4.37
N TYR A 222 -16.51 -0.42 3.08
CA TYR A 222 -16.42 0.63 2.07
C TYR A 222 -17.72 1.45 1.98
N VAL A 223 -17.58 2.76 1.77
CA VAL A 223 -18.71 3.65 1.51
C VAL A 223 -18.54 4.35 0.17
N GLY A 224 -19.35 3.97 -0.81
CA GLY A 224 -19.37 4.55 -2.14
C GLY A 224 -20.14 3.68 -3.14
N ASP A 225 -20.02 3.97 -4.43
CA ASP A 225 -20.62 3.18 -5.51
C ASP A 225 -19.72 1.98 -5.84
N LEU A 226 -20.24 0.76 -5.62
CA LEU A 226 -19.54 -0.50 -5.90
C LEU A 226 -19.35 -0.75 -7.40
N THR A 227 -20.27 -0.30 -8.24
CA THR A 227 -20.17 -0.42 -9.70
C THR A 227 -19.05 0.48 -10.22
N GLN A 228 -18.98 1.71 -9.70
CA GLN A 228 -17.89 2.63 -10.00
C GLN A 228 -16.55 2.04 -9.57
N PHE A 229 -16.44 1.56 -8.33
CA PHE A 229 -15.22 0.92 -7.85
C PHE A 229 -14.81 -0.28 -8.71
N ALA A 230 -15.75 -1.15 -9.09
CA ALA A 230 -15.47 -2.31 -9.93
C ALA A 230 -14.89 -1.94 -11.29
N ARG A 231 -15.41 -0.87 -11.91
CA ARG A 231 -14.90 -0.32 -13.16
C ARG A 231 -13.50 0.25 -12.98
N GLU A 232 -13.34 1.19 -12.05
CA GLU A 232 -12.07 1.90 -11.82
C GLU A 232 -10.96 0.93 -11.42
N PHE A 233 -11.22 0.00 -10.51
CA PHE A 233 -10.24 -1.02 -10.12
C PHE A 233 -9.83 -1.90 -11.32
N SER A 234 -10.76 -2.25 -12.22
CA SER A 234 -10.43 -2.99 -13.44
C SER A 234 -9.56 -2.16 -14.39
N ASP A 235 -9.87 -0.88 -14.54
CA ASP A 235 -9.12 0.05 -15.39
C ASP A 235 -7.72 0.30 -14.82
N ASP A 236 -7.58 0.41 -13.50
CA ASP A 236 -6.28 0.52 -12.80
C ASP A 236 -5.40 -0.72 -13.06
N LEU A 237 -5.96 -1.93 -13.04
CA LEU A 237 -5.20 -3.15 -13.39
C LEU A 237 -4.73 -3.12 -14.85
N ALA A 238 -5.55 -2.63 -15.77
CA ALA A 238 -5.16 -2.47 -17.18
C ALA A 238 -4.06 -1.41 -17.35
N VAL A 239 -4.15 -0.30 -16.60
CA VAL A 239 -3.13 0.75 -16.53
C VAL A 239 -1.80 0.18 -16.03
N ILE A 240 -1.80 -0.58 -14.94
CA ILE A 240 -0.59 -1.24 -14.40
C ILE A 240 0.03 -2.17 -15.45
N ALA A 241 -0.77 -3.05 -16.07
CA ALA A 241 -0.28 -4.00 -17.08
C ALA A 241 0.27 -3.31 -18.34
N PHE A 242 -0.30 -2.16 -18.71
CA PHE A 242 0.25 -1.33 -19.78
C PHE A 242 1.56 -0.66 -19.35
N ALA A 243 1.58 0.01 -18.20
CA ALA A 243 2.72 0.77 -17.70
C ALA A 243 3.96 -0.12 -17.49
N VAL A 244 3.78 -1.35 -16.97
CA VAL A 244 4.86 -2.35 -16.86
C VAL A 244 5.56 -2.58 -18.20
N ARG A 245 4.80 -2.74 -19.28
CA ARG A 245 5.36 -3.00 -20.61
C ARG A 245 5.92 -1.74 -21.26
N GLN A 246 5.16 -0.65 -21.20
CA GLN A 246 5.49 0.61 -21.86
C GLN A 246 6.70 1.29 -21.21
N TYR A 247 6.72 1.37 -19.88
CA TYR A 247 7.71 2.11 -19.11
C TYR A 247 8.75 1.22 -18.43
N ARG A 248 8.75 -0.10 -18.72
CA ARG A 248 9.70 -1.08 -18.19
C ARG A 248 9.76 -1.12 -16.66
N LEU A 249 8.63 -0.87 -16.01
CA LEU A 249 8.48 -1.06 -14.57
C LEU A 249 8.59 -2.56 -14.22
N PRO A 250 8.87 -2.92 -12.96
CA PRO A 250 8.95 -4.32 -12.53
C PRO A 250 7.73 -5.14 -12.95
N ALA A 251 7.98 -6.36 -13.43
CA ALA A 251 6.92 -7.24 -13.95
C ALA A 251 5.88 -7.64 -12.88
N ASN A 252 6.26 -7.58 -11.61
CA ASN A 252 5.40 -7.88 -10.48
C ASN A 252 4.71 -6.64 -9.87
N LEU A 253 4.83 -5.46 -10.51
CA LEU A 253 4.12 -4.26 -10.06
C LEU A 253 2.62 -4.55 -9.93
N LYS A 254 2.05 -4.24 -8.77
CA LYS A 254 0.65 -4.48 -8.45
C LYS A 254 0.05 -3.37 -7.59
N LEU A 255 -1.28 -3.29 -7.60
CA LEU A 255 -2.00 -2.38 -6.71
C LEU A 255 -1.83 -2.81 -5.25
N SER A 256 -1.84 -1.81 -4.38
CA SER A 256 -1.85 -1.95 -2.93
C SER A 256 -3.09 -1.25 -2.38
N VAL A 257 -3.92 -1.99 -1.64
CA VAL A 257 -5.15 -1.48 -1.02
C VAL A 257 -4.86 -1.20 0.45
N HIS A 258 -4.61 0.07 0.73
CA HIS A 258 -4.47 0.60 2.08
C HIS A 258 -5.84 0.72 2.78
N SER A 259 -5.82 0.76 4.11
CA SER A 259 -7.04 0.66 4.94
C SER A 259 -7.93 -0.52 4.51
N GLY A 260 -7.29 -1.63 4.13
CA GLY A 260 -7.93 -2.76 3.48
C GLY A 260 -8.81 -3.59 4.40
N SER A 261 -8.59 -3.52 5.72
CA SER A 261 -9.41 -4.29 6.68
C SER A 261 -10.89 -3.95 6.57
N ASP A 262 -11.72 -4.97 6.79
CA ASP A 262 -13.19 -4.84 6.94
C ASP A 262 -13.93 -4.38 5.66
N LYS A 263 -13.24 -4.26 4.51
CA LYS A 263 -13.82 -3.88 3.20
C LYS A 263 -14.52 -5.05 2.49
N PHE A 264 -15.37 -5.78 3.22
CA PHE A 264 -15.97 -7.02 2.76
C PHE A 264 -16.76 -6.89 1.46
N SER A 265 -17.43 -5.75 1.23
CA SER A 265 -18.14 -5.48 -0.02
C SER A 265 -17.23 -5.41 -1.25
N LEU A 266 -15.95 -5.07 -1.07
CA LEU A 266 -14.98 -4.93 -2.17
C LEU A 266 -14.31 -6.25 -2.54
N TYR A 267 -14.09 -7.16 -1.59
CA TYR A 267 -13.32 -8.39 -1.84
C TYR A 267 -13.87 -9.29 -2.96
N PRO A 268 -15.20 -9.49 -3.12
CA PRO A 268 -15.72 -10.23 -4.26
C PRO A 268 -15.39 -9.57 -5.61
N ILE A 269 -15.45 -8.24 -5.69
CA ILE A 269 -15.14 -7.45 -6.88
C ILE A 269 -13.66 -7.60 -7.23
N ILE A 270 -12.79 -7.38 -6.23
CA ILE A 270 -11.35 -7.54 -6.34
C ILE A 270 -11.00 -8.95 -6.82
N ARG A 271 -11.54 -9.99 -6.16
CA ARG A 271 -11.31 -11.39 -6.53
C ARG A 271 -11.67 -11.67 -7.98
N GLN A 272 -12.82 -11.18 -8.46
CA GLN A 272 -13.24 -11.37 -9.85
C GLN A 272 -12.29 -10.68 -10.83
N ALA A 273 -11.84 -9.45 -10.52
CA ALA A 273 -10.90 -8.72 -11.35
C ALA A 273 -9.53 -9.42 -11.42
N LEU A 274 -9.00 -9.89 -10.29
CA LEU A 274 -7.73 -10.64 -10.25
C LEU A 274 -7.84 -11.98 -11.00
N ALA A 275 -8.96 -12.70 -10.87
CA ALA A 275 -9.17 -13.95 -11.60
C ALA A 275 -9.22 -13.75 -13.12
N ARG A 276 -9.79 -12.63 -13.58
CA ARG A 276 -9.87 -12.28 -15.01
C ARG A 276 -8.52 -11.86 -15.59
N THR A 277 -7.71 -11.15 -14.82
CA THR A 277 -6.49 -10.50 -15.31
C THR A 277 -5.20 -11.27 -14.98
N GLY A 278 -5.23 -12.12 -13.96
CA GLY A 278 -4.05 -12.76 -13.39
C GLY A 278 -3.15 -11.82 -12.58
N ALA A 279 -3.59 -10.57 -12.34
CA ALA A 279 -2.82 -9.56 -11.62
C ALA A 279 -2.52 -9.96 -10.18
N GLY A 280 -1.45 -9.36 -9.63
CA GLY A 280 -1.16 -9.41 -8.20
C GLY A 280 -1.98 -8.40 -7.39
N LEU A 281 -1.93 -8.56 -6.07
CA LEU A 281 -2.48 -7.58 -5.13
C LEU A 281 -1.66 -7.55 -3.83
N HIS A 282 -1.56 -6.36 -3.24
CA HIS A 282 -1.23 -6.18 -1.84
C HIS A 282 -2.45 -5.58 -1.10
N ILE A 283 -2.77 -6.09 0.09
CA ILE A 283 -3.81 -5.55 0.96
C ILE A 283 -3.13 -5.24 2.29
N LYS A 284 -3.35 -4.07 2.88
CA LYS A 284 -2.83 -3.73 4.20
C LYS A 284 -3.90 -3.69 5.28
N THR A 285 -3.65 -4.39 6.38
CA THR A 285 -4.40 -4.28 7.63
C THR A 285 -3.46 -3.92 8.77
N ALA A 286 -4.02 -3.38 9.86
CA ALA A 286 -3.29 -3.13 11.09
C ALA A 286 -4.27 -2.96 12.26
N GLY A 287 -5.10 -1.92 12.19
CA GLY A 287 -6.02 -1.56 13.28
C GLY A 287 -7.04 -2.64 13.64
N THR A 288 -7.48 -3.47 12.68
CA THR A 288 -8.42 -4.57 12.95
C THR A 288 -7.83 -5.63 13.88
N THR A 289 -6.52 -5.89 13.81
CA THR A 289 -5.83 -6.80 14.73
C THR A 289 -5.89 -6.29 16.18
N TRP A 290 -5.75 -4.97 16.38
CA TRP A 290 -5.97 -4.36 17.69
C TRP A 290 -7.43 -4.48 18.16
N LEU A 291 -8.42 -4.37 17.25
CA LEU A 291 -9.82 -4.56 17.62
C LEU A 291 -10.09 -6.00 18.07
N GLU A 292 -9.47 -7.00 17.43
CA GLU A 292 -9.56 -8.40 17.85
C GLU A 292 -8.90 -8.64 19.22
N GLU A 293 -7.78 -7.97 19.53
CA GLU A 293 -7.18 -8.00 20.87
C GLU A 293 -8.14 -7.46 21.94
N LEU A 294 -8.82 -6.35 21.64
CA LEU A 294 -9.81 -5.77 22.54
C LEU A 294 -11.05 -6.66 22.70
N ILE A 295 -11.49 -7.34 21.63
CA ILE A 295 -12.55 -8.34 21.68
C ILE A 295 -12.12 -9.50 22.57
N GLY A 296 -10.90 -10.02 22.42
CA GLY A 296 -10.36 -11.08 23.26
C GLY A 296 -10.36 -10.72 24.75
N LEU A 297 -9.97 -9.48 25.09
CA LEU A 297 -10.08 -8.97 26.47
C LEU A 297 -11.52 -8.94 26.98
N ALA A 298 -12.46 -8.47 26.15
CA ALA A 298 -13.86 -8.39 26.50
C ALA A 298 -14.51 -9.78 26.69
N GLU A 299 -14.21 -10.72 25.80
CA GLU A 299 -14.73 -12.10 25.82
C GLU A 299 -14.14 -12.95 26.95
N ALA A 300 -12.89 -12.68 27.36
CA ALA A 300 -12.26 -13.34 28.51
C ALA A 300 -13.00 -13.09 29.84
N GLY A 301 -13.79 -12.01 29.94
CA GLY A 301 -14.47 -11.64 31.17
C GLY A 301 -13.52 -11.12 32.25
N GLY A 302 -13.96 -11.14 33.52
CA GLY A 302 -13.13 -10.80 34.68
C GLY A 302 -12.40 -9.45 34.55
N GLU A 303 -11.09 -9.46 34.83
CA GLU A 303 -10.21 -8.29 34.72
C GLU A 303 -10.07 -7.79 33.27
N GLY A 304 -10.08 -8.68 32.28
CA GLY A 304 -10.01 -8.31 30.86
C GLY A 304 -11.21 -7.46 30.43
N LEU A 305 -12.42 -7.86 30.84
CA LEU A 305 -13.64 -7.09 30.56
C LEU A 305 -13.67 -5.74 31.30
N ILE A 306 -13.12 -5.68 32.51
CA ILE A 306 -12.99 -4.41 33.24
C ILE A 306 -12.08 -3.47 32.46
N LEU A 307 -10.90 -3.93 32.05
CA LEU A 307 -9.95 -3.15 31.26
C LEU A 307 -10.55 -2.69 29.93
N ALA A 308 -11.22 -3.58 29.19
CA ALA A 308 -11.86 -3.22 27.92
C ALA A 308 -12.92 -2.11 28.10
N LYS A 309 -13.68 -2.14 29.19
CA LYS A 309 -14.65 -1.07 29.54
C LYS A 309 -13.97 0.24 29.90
N GLU A 310 -12.85 0.20 30.61
CA GLU A 310 -12.06 1.38 30.95
C GLU A 310 -11.49 2.04 29.69
N ILE A 311 -10.89 1.24 28.80
CA ILE A 311 -10.41 1.70 27.49
C ILE A 311 -11.55 2.34 26.69
N TYR A 312 -12.71 1.69 26.60
CA TYR A 312 -13.86 2.23 25.89
C TYR A 312 -14.36 3.55 26.48
N LYS A 313 -14.46 3.63 27.82
CA LYS A 313 -14.90 4.86 28.50
C LYS A 313 -13.93 6.01 28.22
N TYR A 314 -12.63 5.75 28.35
CA TYR A 314 -11.59 6.73 28.05
C TYR A 314 -11.69 7.20 26.59
N ALA A 315 -11.71 6.26 25.64
CA ALA A 315 -11.81 6.58 24.21
C ALA A 315 -13.05 7.41 23.88
N ARG A 316 -14.20 7.12 24.49
CA ARG A 316 -15.44 7.89 24.30
C ARG A 316 -15.33 9.32 24.79
N GLU A 317 -14.61 9.54 25.90
CA GLU A 317 -14.38 10.87 26.48
C GLU A 317 -13.37 11.71 25.66
N HIS A 318 -12.51 11.05 24.87
CA HIS A 318 -11.41 11.67 24.12
C HIS A 318 -11.56 11.50 22.59
N VAL A 319 -12.79 11.29 22.09
CA VAL A 319 -13.04 11.04 20.65
C VAL A 319 -12.61 12.19 19.72
N ALA A 320 -12.52 13.41 20.27
CA ALA A 320 -12.18 14.61 19.51
C ALA A 320 -10.67 14.94 19.48
N GLU A 321 -9.84 14.18 20.22
CA GLU A 321 -8.37 14.30 20.25
C GLU A 321 -7.73 13.54 19.09
#